data_AF-A0A954JR12-F1
#
_entry.id   AF-A0A954JR12-F1
#
_cell.length_a   1.000
_cell.length_b   1.000
_cell.length_c   1.000
_cell.angle_alpha   90.00
_cell.angle_beta   90.00
_cell.angle_gamma   90.00
#
_symmetry.space_group_name_H-M   'P 1'
#
loop_
_entity.id
_entity.type
_entity.pdbx_description
1 polymer ?
#
loop_
_entity_poly.entity_id
_entity_poly.type
_entity_poly.pdbx_seq_one_letter_code
_entity_poly.pdbx_strand_id
1 'polypeptide(L)'
;FQIQKGMLRGEIMSMAREGVGYHHAGMLPVDKEMVERMFTHGLLKLLFTTETFALGINMPARAVVFNGLKKFDGISFDYLRTRDYMQMAGRAGRQGIDDKGFVYNVLGPASLLEAPLERLFAGKPEPVTSRFRLSYASILHLIEHLGRERLFQAWEKSFHHYQGRAKNKKVQERQRKLQRLLIASHLDFLEDIGYLEDDQVTSRGRMARLINGYEIQITELIFSGVFDELTPKSLAMTAVAMIFEDRRRFGPQRFGRNKYRREQNLVSRALRNAYGQEAHFSIEPAMKRLDWGLTPAVDVWYSGGDLGEVEDATETPLGDVCRIFRMAIQLLRTMRRAIDDPSWDLCDKLEEAMIAMNRDEIDARRQLELG
;
A
#
# COMPACT_ATOMS: atom_id res chain seq x y z
N PHE A 1 20.70 6.29 12.28
CA PHE A 1 20.15 6.12 13.64
C PHE A 1 19.58 4.71 13.74
N GLN A 2 20.38 3.76 14.24
CA GLN A 2 19.88 2.43 14.60
C GLN A 2 19.59 2.48 16.10
N ILE A 3 18.32 2.41 16.46
CA ILE A 3 17.83 2.40 17.84
C ILE A 3 17.64 0.94 18.25
N GLN A 4 18.05 0.59 19.49
CA GLN A 4 17.99 -0.77 20.04
C GLN A 4 16.55 -1.26 20.25
N LYS A 5 16.33 -2.55 19.98
CA LYS A 5 15.05 -3.27 20.13
C LYS A 5 14.56 -3.32 21.57
N GLY A 6 13.24 -3.25 21.76
CA GLY A 6 12.56 -3.53 23.04
C GLY A 6 12.17 -2.34 23.92
N MET A 7 12.42 -1.08 23.51
CA MET A 7 12.20 0.11 24.37
C MET A 7 11.43 1.25 23.71
N LEU A 8 10.58 0.98 22.70
CA LEU A 8 9.95 2.03 21.88
C LEU A 8 9.12 3.05 22.69
N ARG A 9 8.33 2.64 23.69
CA ARG A 9 7.64 3.59 24.58
C ARG A 9 8.60 4.32 25.53
N GLY A 10 9.59 3.62 26.07
CA GLY A 10 10.56 4.21 27.00
C GLY A 10 11.42 5.28 26.34
N GLU A 11 11.85 5.04 25.11
CA GLU A 11 12.62 5.98 24.32
C GLU A 11 11.81 7.22 23.94
N ILE A 12 10.60 7.05 23.38
CA ILE A 12 9.77 8.19 22.98
C ILE A 12 9.45 9.07 24.20
N MET A 13 9.10 8.46 25.34
CA MET A 13 8.84 9.20 26.57
C MET A 13 10.09 9.86 27.13
N SER A 14 11.25 9.21 27.03
CA SER A 14 12.54 9.79 27.43
C SER A 14 12.88 11.04 26.61
N MET A 15 12.75 10.95 25.27
CA MET A 15 12.97 12.10 24.39
C MET A 15 11.94 13.21 24.62
N ALA A 16 10.67 12.83 24.84
CA ALA A 16 9.59 13.79 25.07
C ALA A 16 9.80 14.62 26.36
N ARG A 17 10.45 14.05 27.39
CA ARG A 17 10.84 14.80 28.60
C ARG A 17 11.85 15.92 28.31
N GLU A 18 12.69 15.73 27.30
CA GLU A 18 13.62 16.75 26.80
C GLU A 18 12.95 17.68 25.75
N GLY A 19 11.65 17.50 25.49
CA GLY A 19 10.91 18.25 24.47
C GLY A 19 11.26 17.87 23.04
N VAL A 20 11.83 16.67 22.82
CA VAL A 20 12.23 16.17 21.50
C VAL A 20 11.40 14.94 21.13
N GLY A 21 11.08 14.76 19.85
CA GLY A 21 10.43 13.54 19.37
C GLY A 21 10.76 13.23 17.92
N TYR A 22 10.30 12.06 17.45
CA TYR A 22 10.38 11.68 16.05
C TYR A 22 9.05 11.11 15.53
N HIS A 23 8.79 11.24 14.23
CA HIS A 23 7.59 10.72 13.56
C HIS A 23 7.92 10.15 12.18
N HIS A 24 7.69 8.85 11.99
CA HIS A 24 7.86 8.19 10.69
C HIS A 24 6.93 6.98 10.51
N ALA A 25 6.71 6.55 9.26
CA ALA A 25 5.79 5.48 8.92
C ALA A 25 6.05 4.15 9.65
N GLY A 26 7.33 3.82 9.89
CA GLY A 26 7.75 2.60 10.59
C GLY A 26 7.48 2.57 12.10
N MET A 27 7.03 3.66 12.72
CA MET A 27 6.60 3.67 14.12
C MET A 27 5.26 2.95 14.31
N LEU A 28 5.05 2.40 15.50
CA LEU A 28 3.75 1.84 15.87
C LEU A 28 2.66 2.92 15.75
N PRO A 29 1.44 2.56 15.30
CA PRO A 29 0.34 3.51 15.19
C PRO A 29 0.06 4.31 16.47
N VAL A 30 0.07 3.65 17.65
CA VAL A 30 -0.14 4.31 18.96
C VAL A 30 0.97 5.31 19.27
N ASP A 31 2.21 4.94 18.98
CA ASP A 31 3.37 5.81 19.24
C ASP A 31 3.33 7.06 18.35
N LYS A 32 2.89 6.91 17.09
CA LYS A 32 2.65 8.06 16.20
C LYS A 32 1.58 8.97 16.79
N GLU A 33 0.44 8.43 17.18
CA GLU A 33 -0.65 9.21 17.77
C GLU A 33 -0.20 9.95 19.05
N MET A 34 0.56 9.26 19.91
CA MET A 34 1.11 9.87 21.12
C MET A 34 2.03 11.06 20.79
N VAL A 35 2.93 10.90 19.82
CA VAL A 35 3.79 11.99 19.34
C VAL A 35 2.99 13.14 18.73
N GLU A 36 1.96 12.85 17.94
CA GLU A 36 1.07 13.84 17.32
C GLU A 36 0.31 14.66 18.38
N ARG A 37 -0.22 13.98 19.41
CA ARG A 37 -0.87 14.63 20.55
C ARG A 37 0.11 15.49 21.34
N MET A 38 1.29 14.96 21.70
CA MET A 38 2.30 15.73 22.44
C MET A 38 2.79 16.96 21.65
N PHE A 39 2.94 16.84 20.33
CA PHE A 39 3.30 17.95 19.46
C PHE A 39 2.22 19.03 19.43
N THR A 40 0.96 18.63 19.23
CA THR A 40 -0.18 19.56 19.15
C THR A 40 -0.43 20.31 20.47
N HIS A 41 -0.18 19.66 21.61
CA HIS A 41 -0.23 20.29 22.94
C HIS A 41 1.01 21.13 23.28
N GLY A 42 1.99 21.22 22.37
CA GLY A 42 3.20 22.03 22.56
C GLY A 42 4.22 21.44 23.55
N LEU A 43 4.10 20.16 23.89
CA LEU A 43 5.04 19.44 24.76
C LEU A 43 6.35 19.12 24.03
N LEU A 44 6.27 18.84 22.72
CA LEU A 44 7.45 18.67 21.87
C LEU A 44 7.86 20.02 21.26
N LYS A 45 9.07 20.48 21.56
CA LYS A 45 9.68 21.69 20.99
C LYS A 45 10.41 21.41 19.68
N LEU A 46 10.94 20.20 19.52
CA LEU A 46 11.63 19.74 18.31
C LEU A 46 11.07 18.38 17.88
N LEU A 47 10.61 18.28 16.63
CA LEU A 47 10.10 17.05 16.05
C LEU A 47 10.86 16.71 14.77
N PHE A 48 11.52 15.55 14.76
CA PHE A 48 12.11 14.99 13.55
C PHE A 48 11.06 14.19 12.80
N THR A 49 10.84 14.46 11.51
CA THR A 49 9.77 13.77 10.80
C THR A 49 10.07 13.48 9.33
N THR A 50 9.46 12.40 8.82
CA THR A 50 9.42 12.10 7.38
C THR A 50 8.29 12.87 6.68
N GLU A 51 8.36 12.95 5.35
CA GLU A 51 7.42 13.68 4.48
C GLU A 51 5.92 13.42 4.79
N THR A 52 5.55 12.20 5.18
CA THR A 52 4.15 11.82 5.43
C THR A 52 3.47 12.65 6.50
N PHE A 53 4.20 13.19 7.47
CA PHE A 53 3.65 14.04 8.53
C PHE A 53 3.07 15.34 7.97
N ALA A 54 3.72 15.90 6.94
CA ALA A 54 3.26 17.12 6.29
C ALA A 54 2.00 16.93 5.44
N LEU A 55 1.64 15.70 5.07
CA LEU A 55 0.51 15.41 4.18
C LEU A 55 -0.80 15.07 4.92
N GLY A 56 -0.70 14.58 6.16
CA GLY A 56 -1.83 13.89 6.80
C GLY A 56 -2.63 14.68 7.84
N ILE A 57 -2.06 15.72 8.46
CA ILE A 57 -2.63 16.29 9.69
C ILE A 57 -2.40 17.79 9.78
N ASN A 58 -3.35 18.53 10.37
CA ASN A 58 -3.24 19.97 10.63
C ASN A 58 -2.35 20.26 11.86
N MET A 59 -1.05 20.01 11.75
CA MET A 59 -0.07 20.28 12.81
C MET A 59 0.95 21.34 12.37
N PRO A 60 0.64 22.64 12.51
CA PRO A 60 1.57 23.71 12.20
C PRO A 60 2.65 23.87 13.28
N ALA A 61 3.85 24.30 12.86
CA ALA A 61 5.00 24.60 13.70
C ALA A 61 5.42 26.05 13.52
N ARG A 62 6.12 26.66 14.49
CA ARG A 62 6.70 28.00 14.29
C ARG A 62 7.74 28.03 13.17
N ALA A 63 8.52 26.96 13.06
CA ALA A 63 9.57 26.82 12.06
C ALA A 63 9.60 25.40 11.49
N VAL A 64 9.99 25.29 10.22
CA VAL A 64 10.27 24.03 9.52
C VAL A 64 11.74 24.04 9.10
N VAL A 65 12.43 22.91 9.32
CA VAL A 65 13.84 22.76 8.96
C VAL A 65 13.99 21.57 8.01
N PHE A 66 14.54 21.83 6.83
CA PHE A 66 14.91 20.80 5.86
C PHE A 66 16.37 20.40 6.08
N ASN A 67 16.61 19.15 6.53
CA ASN A 67 17.96 18.59 6.65
C ASN A 67 18.60 18.28 5.28
N GLY A 68 17.81 18.21 4.23
CA GLY A 68 18.26 18.01 2.86
C GLY A 68 17.12 18.19 1.88
N LEU A 69 17.47 18.49 0.62
CA LEU A 69 16.51 18.74 -0.46
C LEU A 69 16.43 17.59 -1.47
N LYS A 70 17.21 16.52 -1.29
CA LYS A 70 17.15 15.30 -2.08
C LYS A 70 16.40 14.22 -1.30
N LYS A 71 15.59 13.41 -1.99
CA LYS A 71 14.97 12.20 -1.47
C LYS A 71 15.10 11.05 -2.46
N PHE A 72 15.04 9.83 -1.94
CA PHE A 72 14.92 8.65 -2.77
C PHE A 72 13.45 8.47 -3.19
N ASP A 73 13.18 8.40 -4.48
CA ASP A 73 11.82 8.24 -5.01
C ASP A 73 11.39 6.77 -5.22
N GLY A 74 12.28 5.83 -4.87
CA GLY A 74 12.13 4.40 -5.13
C GLY A 74 13.07 3.88 -6.23
N ILE A 75 13.65 4.77 -7.05
CA ILE A 75 14.55 4.43 -8.16
C ILE A 75 15.88 5.14 -7.99
N SER A 76 15.86 6.44 -7.70
CA SER A 76 17.06 7.26 -7.59
C SER A 76 16.90 8.36 -6.53
N PHE A 77 18.01 8.96 -6.13
CA PHE A 77 17.98 10.17 -5.33
C PHE A 77 17.78 11.37 -6.25
N ASP A 78 16.67 12.08 -6.08
CA ASP A 78 16.34 13.30 -6.82
C ASP A 78 15.94 14.42 -5.86
N TYR A 79 16.03 15.65 -6.33
CA TYR A 79 15.55 16.82 -5.59
C TYR A 79 14.03 16.76 -5.40
N LEU A 80 13.56 17.30 -4.28
CA LEU A 80 12.14 17.41 -3.97
C LEU A 80 11.36 18.04 -5.13
N ARG A 81 10.13 17.60 -5.31
CA ARG A 81 9.16 18.29 -6.16
C ARG A 81 8.75 19.59 -5.49
N THR A 82 8.38 20.58 -6.29
CA THR A 82 7.96 21.89 -5.80
C THR A 82 6.74 21.75 -4.89
N ARG A 83 5.76 20.92 -5.27
CA ARG A 83 4.60 20.62 -4.42
C ARG A 83 4.99 19.99 -3.08
N ASP A 84 5.90 19.01 -3.09
CA ASP A 84 6.30 18.30 -1.88
C ASP A 84 7.02 19.28 -0.92
N TYR A 85 7.89 20.15 -1.46
CA TYR A 85 8.54 21.23 -0.72
C TYR A 85 7.51 22.20 -0.11
N MET A 86 6.60 22.73 -0.92
CA MET A 86 5.58 23.68 -0.46
C MET A 86 4.64 23.09 0.59
N GLN A 87 4.28 21.81 0.49
CA GLN A 87 3.47 21.10 1.49
C GLN A 87 4.18 21.04 2.85
N MET A 88 5.48 20.74 2.85
CA MET A 88 6.28 20.70 4.09
C MET A 88 6.55 22.11 4.63
N ALA A 89 7.00 23.03 3.79
CA ALA A 89 7.30 24.41 4.17
C ALA A 89 6.07 25.16 4.66
N GLY A 90 4.89 24.89 4.09
CA GLY A 90 3.61 25.47 4.49
C GLY A 90 3.13 25.07 5.89
N ARG A 91 3.82 24.15 6.57
CA ARG A 91 3.60 23.86 8.00
C ARG A 91 4.24 24.90 8.92
N ALA A 92 5.10 25.79 8.41
CA ALA A 92 5.68 26.88 9.18
C ALA A 92 4.69 28.05 9.36
N GLY A 93 4.57 28.53 10.59
CA GLY A 93 3.67 29.59 11.00
C GLY A 93 2.34 29.04 11.54
N ARG A 94 2.08 29.23 12.83
CA ARG A 94 0.82 28.85 13.45
C ARG A 94 -0.17 30.01 13.38
N GLN A 95 -1.26 29.82 12.64
CA GLN A 95 -2.30 30.83 12.47
C GLN A 95 -2.85 31.27 13.84
N GLY A 96 -2.87 32.57 14.08
CA GLY A 96 -3.34 33.16 15.34
C GLY A 96 -2.34 33.13 16.50
N ILE A 97 -1.13 32.58 16.30
CA ILE A 97 -0.09 32.49 17.34
C ILE A 97 1.22 33.15 16.88
N ASP A 98 1.68 32.87 15.65
CA ASP A 98 2.95 33.39 15.13
C ASP A 98 2.70 34.51 14.10
N ASP A 99 3.45 35.62 14.20
CA ASP A 99 3.42 36.71 13.19
C ASP A 99 3.99 36.27 11.84
N LYS A 100 4.94 35.34 11.87
CA LYS A 100 5.66 34.83 10.69
C LYS A 100 6.04 33.36 10.89
N GLY A 101 5.98 32.57 9.82
CA GLY A 101 6.55 31.23 9.76
C GLY A 101 7.98 31.26 9.24
N PHE A 102 8.87 30.45 9.83
CA PHE A 102 10.26 30.35 9.39
C PHE A 102 10.55 29.03 8.68
N VAL A 103 11.24 29.10 7.55
CA VAL A 103 11.68 27.91 6.80
C VAL A 103 13.19 27.96 6.65
N TYR A 104 13.87 26.93 7.16
CA TYR A 104 15.33 26.81 7.11
C TYR A 104 15.71 25.62 6.22
N ASN A 105 16.68 25.82 5.33
CA ASN A 105 17.23 24.76 4.48
C ASN A 105 18.70 24.55 4.84
N VAL A 106 19.04 23.36 5.33
CA VAL A 106 20.43 22.97 5.57
C VAL A 106 21.03 22.52 4.24
N LEU A 107 21.96 23.32 3.70
CA LEU A 107 22.58 23.08 2.41
C LEU A 107 24.06 22.75 2.58
N GLY A 108 24.46 21.57 2.11
CA GLY A 108 25.88 21.25 1.93
C GLY A 108 26.45 21.90 0.66
N PRO A 109 27.79 21.89 0.49
CA PRO A 109 28.46 22.53 -0.65
C PRO A 109 27.92 22.10 -2.02
N ALA A 110 27.67 20.81 -2.23
CA ALA A 110 27.11 20.30 -3.49
C ALA A 110 25.69 20.83 -3.75
N SER A 111 24.85 20.91 -2.73
CA SER A 111 23.48 21.43 -2.87
C SER A 111 23.45 22.93 -3.20
N LEU A 112 24.44 23.71 -2.75
CA LEU A 112 24.52 25.13 -3.11
C LEU A 112 24.78 25.33 -4.60
N LEU A 113 25.48 24.39 -5.25
CA LEU A 113 25.81 24.46 -6.67
C LEU A 113 24.76 23.80 -7.57
N GLU A 114 24.20 22.67 -7.12
CA GLU A 114 23.35 21.80 -7.95
C GLU A 114 21.85 21.92 -7.66
N ALA A 115 21.45 22.40 -6.46
CA ALA A 115 20.04 22.37 -6.10
C ALA A 115 19.23 23.37 -6.93
N PRO A 116 18.09 22.96 -7.49
CA PRO A 116 17.22 23.87 -8.23
C PRO A 116 16.39 24.73 -7.26
N LEU A 117 17.06 25.61 -6.49
CA LEU A 117 16.44 26.39 -5.41
C LEU A 117 15.30 27.28 -5.92
N GLU A 118 15.47 27.92 -7.07
CA GLU A 118 14.42 28.76 -7.68
C GLU A 118 13.17 27.95 -8.00
N ARG A 119 13.34 26.72 -8.54
CA ARG A 119 12.22 25.79 -8.79
C ARG A 119 11.51 25.40 -7.49
N LEU A 120 12.24 25.17 -6.42
CA LEU A 120 11.66 24.75 -5.13
C LEU A 120 10.90 25.90 -4.45
N PHE A 121 11.46 27.12 -4.48
CA PHE A 121 10.93 28.25 -3.70
C PHE A 121 9.88 29.07 -4.45
N ALA A 122 10.07 29.27 -5.77
CA ALA A 122 9.21 30.12 -6.59
C ALA A 122 8.56 29.38 -7.76
N GLY A 123 8.89 28.09 -7.95
CA GLY A 123 8.28 27.28 -9.00
C GLY A 123 6.79 27.07 -8.78
N LYS A 124 6.08 26.72 -9.86
CA LYS A 124 4.67 26.31 -9.77
C LYS A 124 4.59 24.85 -9.31
N PRO A 125 3.65 24.48 -8.43
CA PRO A 125 3.40 23.08 -8.09
C PRO A 125 3.12 22.23 -9.33
N GLU A 126 3.63 20.99 -9.33
CA GLU A 126 3.40 20.05 -10.41
C GLU A 126 1.90 19.77 -10.58
N PRO A 127 1.39 19.66 -11.82
CA PRO A 127 -0.02 19.41 -12.07
C PRO A 127 -0.45 18.06 -11.48
N VAL A 128 -1.73 17.96 -11.11
CA VAL A 128 -2.33 16.69 -10.70
C VAL A 128 -2.33 15.76 -11.91
N THR A 129 -1.67 14.61 -11.83
CA THR A 129 -1.64 13.59 -12.89
C THR A 129 -2.53 12.41 -12.53
N SER A 130 -3.33 11.94 -13.48
CA SER A 130 -4.20 10.77 -13.33
C SER A 130 -3.39 9.52 -13.04
N ARG A 131 -3.81 8.79 -12.01
CA ARG A 131 -3.32 7.43 -11.69
C ARG A 131 -4.34 6.36 -12.05
N PHE A 132 -5.41 6.73 -12.75
CA PHE A 132 -6.42 5.78 -13.20
C PHE A 132 -5.80 4.70 -14.08
N ARG A 133 -6.03 3.45 -13.71
CA ARG A 133 -5.68 2.25 -14.46
C ARG A 133 -6.93 1.36 -14.48
N LEU A 134 -7.15 0.68 -15.60
CA LEU A 134 -8.21 -0.33 -15.69
C LEU A 134 -7.70 -1.60 -15.02
N SER A 135 -8.08 -1.82 -13.75
CA SER A 135 -7.87 -3.11 -13.10
C SER A 135 -8.85 -4.15 -13.66
N TYR A 136 -8.58 -5.43 -13.46
CA TYR A 136 -9.50 -6.50 -13.89
C TYR A 136 -10.88 -6.34 -13.23
N ALA A 137 -10.91 -6.02 -11.93
CA ALA A 137 -12.17 -5.74 -11.23
C ALA A 137 -12.92 -4.55 -11.83
N SER A 138 -12.21 -3.50 -12.25
CA SER A 138 -12.81 -2.34 -12.92
C SER A 138 -13.37 -2.69 -14.29
N ILE A 139 -12.67 -3.52 -15.06
CA ILE A 139 -13.12 -3.99 -16.38
C ILE A 139 -14.40 -4.82 -16.23
N LEU A 140 -14.37 -5.83 -15.35
CA LEU A 140 -15.53 -6.69 -15.06
C LEU A 140 -16.72 -5.85 -14.55
N HIS A 141 -16.47 -4.89 -13.67
CA HIS A 141 -17.50 -3.95 -13.21
C HIS A 141 -18.12 -3.14 -14.35
N LEU A 142 -17.30 -2.55 -15.21
CA LEU A 142 -17.79 -1.73 -16.32
C LEU A 142 -18.53 -2.55 -17.37
N ILE A 143 -18.10 -3.79 -17.64
CA ILE A 143 -18.80 -4.68 -18.58
C ILE A 143 -20.18 -5.04 -18.03
N GLU A 144 -20.29 -5.43 -16.76
CA GLU A 144 -21.58 -5.82 -16.15
C GLU A 144 -22.60 -4.66 -16.15
N HIS A 145 -22.15 -3.40 -15.99
CA HIS A 145 -23.05 -2.24 -15.87
C HIS A 145 -23.26 -1.47 -17.18
N LEU A 146 -22.27 -1.44 -18.08
CA LEU A 146 -22.31 -0.63 -19.29
C LEU A 146 -22.31 -1.47 -20.58
N GLY A 147 -21.99 -2.75 -20.50
CA GLY A 147 -21.72 -3.62 -21.65
C GLY A 147 -20.31 -3.43 -22.21
N ARG A 148 -19.77 -4.51 -22.81
CA ARG A 148 -18.42 -4.57 -23.40
C ARG A 148 -18.17 -3.47 -24.43
N GLU A 149 -19.14 -3.18 -25.28
CA GLU A 149 -19.03 -2.16 -26.33
C GLU A 149 -18.73 -0.75 -25.80
N ARG A 150 -19.19 -0.45 -24.58
CA ARG A 150 -19.03 0.87 -23.94
C ARG A 150 -17.78 0.98 -23.09
N LEU A 151 -17.04 -0.12 -22.86
CA LEU A 151 -15.82 -0.12 -22.06
C LEU A 151 -14.78 0.90 -22.58
N PHE A 152 -14.58 0.92 -23.90
CA PHE A 152 -13.65 1.86 -24.51
C PHE A 152 -14.09 3.32 -24.34
N GLN A 153 -15.39 3.59 -24.47
CA GLN A 153 -15.96 4.93 -24.27
C GLN A 153 -15.84 5.38 -22.81
N ALA A 154 -15.99 4.46 -21.85
CA ALA A 154 -15.78 4.75 -20.44
C ALA A 154 -14.33 5.15 -20.17
N TRP A 155 -13.36 4.45 -20.77
CA TRP A 155 -11.95 4.85 -20.71
C TRP A 155 -11.70 6.22 -21.38
N GLU A 156 -12.32 6.52 -22.53
CA GLU A 156 -12.16 7.82 -23.19
C GLU A 156 -12.65 9.00 -22.33
N LYS A 157 -13.61 8.76 -21.43
CA LYS A 157 -14.08 9.76 -20.45
C LYS A 157 -13.19 9.88 -19.21
N SER A 158 -12.15 9.05 -19.07
CA SER A 158 -11.25 9.11 -17.93
C SER A 158 -10.36 10.35 -17.96
N PHE A 159 -10.00 10.86 -16.77
CA PHE A 159 -9.01 11.94 -16.66
C PHE A 159 -7.64 11.51 -17.20
N HIS A 160 -7.33 10.21 -17.19
CA HIS A 160 -6.11 9.68 -17.81
C HIS A 160 -6.08 9.94 -19.31
N HIS A 161 -7.18 9.64 -20.01
CA HIS A 161 -7.30 9.94 -21.44
C HIS A 161 -7.26 11.45 -21.71
N TYR A 162 -7.99 12.25 -20.92
CA TYR A 162 -8.00 13.71 -21.05
C TYR A 162 -6.59 14.33 -20.97
N GLN A 163 -5.77 13.89 -20.01
CA GLN A 163 -4.39 14.38 -19.84
C GLN A 163 -3.41 13.82 -20.86
N GLY A 164 -3.63 12.57 -21.29
CA GLY A 164 -2.82 11.93 -22.32
C GLY A 164 -3.03 12.53 -23.72
N ARG A 165 -4.09 13.33 -23.91
CA ARG A 165 -4.47 13.95 -25.18
C ARG A 165 -3.36 14.87 -25.71
N ALA A 166 -2.41 14.30 -26.44
CA ALA A 166 -1.30 15.01 -27.07
C ALA A 166 -1.83 16.08 -28.03
N LYS A 167 -1.21 17.27 -28.15
CA LYS A 167 -1.67 18.29 -29.12
C LYS A 167 -1.67 17.78 -30.58
N ASN A 168 -0.83 16.79 -30.89
CA ASN A 168 -0.71 16.19 -32.22
C ASN A 168 -1.72 15.05 -32.42
N LYS A 169 -2.59 15.19 -33.44
CA LYS A 169 -3.60 14.18 -33.81
C LYS A 169 -3.01 12.78 -34.06
N LYS A 170 -1.85 12.66 -34.74
CA LYS A 170 -1.21 11.36 -35.01
C LYS A 170 -0.80 10.65 -33.72
N VAL A 171 -0.34 11.39 -32.72
CA VAL A 171 0.05 10.84 -31.42
C VAL A 171 -1.20 10.40 -30.63
N GLN A 172 -2.27 11.19 -30.66
CA GLN A 172 -3.55 10.82 -30.03
C GLN A 172 -4.11 9.52 -30.64
N GLU A 173 -4.12 9.39 -31.95
CA GLU A 173 -4.59 8.18 -32.65
C GLU A 173 -3.74 6.96 -32.28
N ARG A 174 -2.41 7.11 -32.23
CA ARG A 174 -1.50 6.04 -31.78
C ARG A 174 -1.79 5.61 -30.34
N GLN A 175 -1.98 6.55 -29.42
CA GLN A 175 -2.31 6.24 -28.02
C GLN A 175 -3.66 5.53 -27.89
N ARG A 176 -4.70 5.99 -28.61
CA ARG A 176 -6.01 5.33 -28.65
C ARG A 176 -5.88 3.90 -29.18
N LYS A 177 -5.10 3.69 -30.24
CA LYS A 177 -4.85 2.36 -30.80
C LYS A 177 -4.15 1.44 -29.78
N LEU A 178 -3.08 1.93 -29.13
CA LEU A 178 -2.37 1.17 -28.10
C LEU A 178 -3.28 0.80 -26.92
N GLN A 179 -4.13 1.74 -26.47
CA GLN A 179 -5.07 1.44 -25.40
C GLN A 179 -6.13 0.41 -25.84
N ARG A 180 -6.66 0.51 -27.07
CA ARG A 180 -7.60 -0.49 -27.59
C ARG A 180 -6.98 -1.89 -27.58
N LEU A 181 -5.73 -2.00 -28.01
CA LEU A 181 -5.00 -3.27 -27.97
C LEU A 181 -4.83 -3.75 -26.52
N LEU A 182 -4.45 -2.87 -25.60
CA LEU A 182 -4.33 -3.24 -24.19
C LEU A 182 -5.65 -3.72 -23.58
N ILE A 183 -6.76 -3.01 -23.85
CA ILE A 183 -8.09 -3.42 -23.39
C ILE A 183 -8.49 -4.76 -24.02
N ALA A 184 -8.23 -4.96 -25.31
CA ALA A 184 -8.47 -6.25 -25.97
C ALA A 184 -7.66 -7.37 -25.29
N SER A 185 -6.36 -7.18 -25.02
CA SER A 185 -5.54 -8.17 -24.30
C SER A 185 -6.10 -8.50 -22.91
N HIS A 186 -6.65 -7.51 -22.19
CA HIS A 186 -7.32 -7.79 -20.90
C HIS A 186 -8.60 -8.59 -21.06
N LEU A 187 -9.40 -8.31 -22.10
CA LEU A 187 -10.62 -9.05 -22.40
C LEU A 187 -10.31 -10.49 -22.80
N ASP A 188 -9.36 -10.67 -23.73
CA ASP A 188 -8.91 -11.99 -24.20
C ASP A 188 -8.35 -12.82 -23.04
N PHE A 189 -7.57 -12.19 -22.15
CA PHE A 189 -7.12 -12.83 -20.91
C PHE A 189 -8.29 -13.26 -20.03
N LEU A 190 -9.22 -12.36 -19.73
CA LEU A 190 -10.37 -12.65 -18.87
C LEU A 190 -11.29 -13.72 -19.47
N GLU A 191 -11.42 -13.81 -20.79
CA GLU A 191 -12.11 -14.90 -21.48
C GLU A 191 -11.36 -16.22 -21.33
N ASP A 192 -10.04 -16.23 -21.58
CA ASP A 192 -9.21 -17.45 -21.50
C ASP A 192 -9.19 -18.08 -20.11
N ILE A 193 -9.21 -17.27 -19.04
CA ILE A 193 -9.31 -17.77 -17.66
C ILE A 193 -10.74 -17.94 -17.16
N GLY A 194 -11.75 -17.71 -18.00
CA GLY A 194 -13.17 -18.01 -17.73
C GLY A 194 -13.89 -17.00 -16.82
N TYR A 195 -13.49 -15.73 -16.84
CA TYR A 195 -14.12 -14.63 -16.08
C TYR A 195 -15.15 -13.89 -16.92
N LEU A 196 -15.02 -14.00 -18.25
CA LEU A 196 -15.96 -13.49 -19.23
C LEU A 196 -16.33 -14.62 -20.21
N GLU A 197 -17.60 -14.65 -20.61
CA GLU A 197 -18.10 -15.43 -21.73
C GLU A 197 -18.84 -14.44 -22.64
N ASP A 198 -18.22 -14.07 -23.76
CA ASP A 198 -18.67 -12.99 -24.66
C ASP A 198 -18.88 -11.65 -23.93
N ASP A 199 -20.15 -11.28 -23.69
CA ASP A 199 -20.55 -10.05 -22.99
C ASP A 199 -21.03 -10.32 -21.56
N GLN A 200 -21.03 -11.58 -21.13
CA GLN A 200 -21.51 -11.99 -19.82
C GLN A 200 -20.35 -12.17 -18.84
N VAL A 201 -20.51 -11.59 -17.65
CA VAL A 201 -19.60 -11.80 -16.54
C VAL A 201 -19.94 -13.11 -15.86
N THR A 202 -19.01 -14.07 -15.86
CA THR A 202 -19.22 -15.39 -15.28
C THR A 202 -19.29 -15.31 -13.75
N SER A 203 -19.58 -16.42 -13.06
CA SER A 203 -19.53 -16.46 -11.59
C SER A 203 -18.13 -16.14 -11.04
N ARG A 204 -17.05 -16.54 -11.75
CA ARG A 204 -15.67 -16.13 -11.42
C ARG A 204 -15.51 -14.62 -11.57
N GLY A 205 -15.97 -14.07 -12.69
CA GLY A 205 -15.92 -12.63 -12.95
C GLY A 205 -16.69 -11.80 -11.91
N ARG A 206 -17.86 -12.27 -11.47
CA ARG A 206 -18.68 -11.59 -10.46
C ARG A 206 -17.99 -11.57 -9.09
N MET A 207 -17.32 -12.65 -8.69
CA MET A 207 -16.48 -12.68 -7.49
C MET A 207 -15.34 -11.67 -7.59
N ALA A 208 -14.57 -11.71 -8.68
CA ALA A 208 -13.42 -10.85 -8.90
C ALA A 208 -13.80 -9.35 -8.93
N ARG A 209 -14.98 -9.01 -9.46
CA ARG A 209 -15.51 -7.64 -9.45
C ARG A 209 -15.63 -7.03 -8.06
N LEU A 210 -15.88 -7.85 -7.03
CA LEU A 210 -16.06 -7.38 -5.64
C LEU A 210 -14.74 -7.17 -4.89
N ILE A 211 -13.62 -7.55 -5.50
CA ILE A 211 -12.29 -7.54 -4.90
C ILE A 211 -11.44 -6.46 -5.58
N ASN A 212 -10.67 -5.71 -4.81
CA ASN A 212 -9.77 -4.68 -5.35
C ASN A 212 -8.30 -5.04 -5.06
N GLY A 213 -7.48 -5.13 -6.12
CA GLY A 213 -6.01 -5.19 -6.06
C GLY A 213 -5.40 -6.59 -6.17
N TYR A 214 -6.17 -7.64 -5.86
CA TYR A 214 -5.75 -9.04 -5.94
C TYR A 214 -6.90 -9.93 -6.46
N GLU A 215 -7.76 -9.36 -7.28
CA GLU A 215 -9.03 -9.97 -7.70
C GLU A 215 -8.87 -11.31 -8.41
N ILE A 216 -7.89 -11.45 -9.29
CA ILE A 216 -7.61 -12.72 -9.99
C ILE A 216 -7.02 -13.73 -9.03
N GLN A 217 -6.00 -13.34 -8.24
CA GLN A 217 -5.34 -14.28 -7.32
C GLN A 217 -6.32 -14.85 -6.29
N ILE A 218 -7.17 -14.01 -5.70
CA ILE A 218 -8.15 -14.45 -4.72
C ILE A 218 -9.20 -15.34 -5.37
N THR A 219 -9.74 -14.93 -6.52
CA THR A 219 -10.77 -15.71 -7.21
C THR A 219 -10.24 -17.07 -7.65
N GLU A 220 -9.03 -17.15 -8.19
CA GLU A 220 -8.42 -18.45 -8.53
C GLU A 220 -8.20 -19.34 -7.30
N LEU A 221 -7.79 -18.79 -6.17
CA LEU A 221 -7.56 -19.58 -4.95
C LEU A 221 -8.86 -20.09 -4.32
N ILE A 222 -9.95 -19.33 -4.43
CA ILE A 222 -11.29 -19.76 -4.06
C ILE A 222 -11.79 -20.85 -5.02
N PHE A 223 -11.79 -20.59 -6.32
CA PHE A 223 -12.36 -21.51 -7.32
C PHE A 223 -11.52 -22.77 -7.58
N SER A 224 -10.23 -22.77 -7.22
CA SER A 224 -9.40 -23.98 -7.23
C SER A 224 -9.64 -24.90 -6.02
N GLY A 225 -10.40 -24.44 -5.01
CA GLY A 225 -10.61 -25.17 -3.75
C GLY A 225 -9.39 -25.13 -2.81
N VAL A 226 -8.30 -24.45 -3.18
CA VAL A 226 -7.11 -24.39 -2.31
C VAL A 226 -7.43 -23.72 -0.98
N PHE A 227 -8.26 -22.68 -0.98
CA PHE A 227 -8.66 -22.02 0.27
C PHE A 227 -9.45 -22.93 1.23
N ASP A 228 -10.18 -23.92 0.72
CA ASP A 228 -10.85 -24.92 1.55
C ASP A 228 -9.86 -25.83 2.28
N GLU A 229 -8.73 -26.14 1.64
CA GLU A 229 -7.66 -26.98 2.22
C GLU A 229 -6.79 -26.23 3.24
N LEU A 230 -6.79 -24.89 3.22
CA LEU A 230 -5.94 -24.10 4.09
C LEU A 230 -6.53 -23.97 5.50
N THR A 231 -5.66 -24.01 6.50
CA THR A 231 -6.02 -23.62 7.86
C THR A 231 -6.30 -22.11 7.94
N PRO A 232 -7.08 -21.64 8.92
CA PRO A 232 -7.26 -20.20 9.19
C PRO A 232 -5.93 -19.43 9.28
N LYS A 233 -4.92 -20.00 9.96
CA LYS A 233 -3.56 -19.44 10.01
C LYS A 233 -2.92 -19.33 8.63
N SER A 234 -3.01 -20.37 7.80
CA SER A 234 -2.46 -20.39 6.45
C SER A 234 -3.19 -19.40 5.50
N LEU A 235 -4.50 -19.17 5.71
CA LEU A 235 -5.24 -18.11 5.02
C LEU A 235 -4.71 -16.71 5.39
N ALA A 236 -4.48 -16.45 6.69
CA ALA A 236 -3.87 -15.20 7.15
C ALA A 236 -2.46 -14.99 6.54
N MET A 237 -1.62 -16.03 6.53
CA MET A 237 -0.30 -15.99 5.89
C MET A 237 -0.38 -15.67 4.40
N THR A 238 -1.35 -16.26 3.70
CA THR A 238 -1.55 -16.04 2.27
C THR A 238 -2.00 -14.60 1.99
N ALA A 239 -2.93 -14.05 2.78
CA ALA A 239 -3.35 -12.66 2.67
C ALA A 239 -2.20 -11.68 2.94
N VAL A 240 -1.36 -11.95 3.95
CA VAL A 240 -0.14 -11.16 4.20
C VAL A 240 0.83 -11.27 3.04
N ALA A 241 1.02 -12.46 2.45
CA ALA A 241 1.93 -12.65 1.32
C ALA A 241 1.47 -11.94 0.03
N MET A 242 0.16 -11.76 -0.17
CA MET A 242 -0.36 -10.94 -1.27
C MET A 242 0.05 -9.47 -1.10
N ILE A 243 0.03 -8.94 0.12
CA ILE A 243 0.25 -7.52 0.40
C ILE A 243 1.73 -7.17 0.62
N PHE A 244 2.47 -8.05 1.29
CA PHE A 244 3.86 -7.79 1.64
C PHE A 244 4.73 -7.67 0.39
N GLU A 245 5.67 -6.73 0.43
CA GLU A 245 6.66 -6.52 -0.62
C GLU A 245 7.96 -6.09 0.06
N ASP A 246 8.99 -6.94 -0.03
CA ASP A 246 10.30 -6.56 0.49
C ASP A 246 11.01 -5.60 -0.45
N ARG A 247 10.81 -4.29 -0.22
CA ARG A 247 11.45 -3.20 -0.98
C ARG A 247 12.96 -3.11 -0.79
N ARG A 248 13.55 -3.90 0.12
CA ARG A 248 14.99 -3.85 0.45
C ARG A 248 15.78 -4.99 -0.20
N ARG A 249 15.13 -5.95 -0.89
CA ARG A 249 15.80 -7.14 -1.41
C ARG A 249 15.75 -7.23 -2.94
N PHE A 250 16.94 -7.26 -3.55
CA PHE A 250 17.16 -7.78 -4.90
C PHE A 250 17.66 -9.24 -4.78
N GLY A 251 16.78 -10.22 -4.68
CA GLY A 251 17.19 -11.63 -4.69
C GLY A 251 16.16 -12.64 -4.16
N PRO A 252 16.33 -13.95 -4.47
CA PRO A 252 15.42 -15.01 -4.04
C PRO A 252 15.45 -15.22 -2.52
N GLN A 253 14.27 -15.50 -1.97
CA GLN A 253 14.03 -15.67 -0.54
C GLN A 253 14.85 -16.83 0.06
N ARG A 254 15.57 -16.56 1.15
CA ARG A 254 16.10 -17.62 2.04
C ARG A 254 15.12 -17.83 3.18
N PHE A 255 14.28 -18.85 3.08
CA PHE A 255 13.44 -19.28 4.19
C PHE A 255 14.24 -20.05 5.23
N GLY A 256 14.16 -19.62 6.49
CA GLY A 256 14.37 -20.48 7.63
C GLY A 256 13.18 -21.42 7.80
N ARG A 257 13.45 -22.74 7.75
CA ARG A 257 12.58 -23.90 8.05
C ARG A 257 11.20 -23.97 7.36
N ASN A 258 11.12 -24.94 6.44
CA ASN A 258 10.01 -25.56 5.67
C ASN A 258 8.60 -25.75 6.30
N LYS A 259 8.22 -25.12 7.42
CA LYS A 259 6.95 -25.43 8.14
C LYS A 259 5.71 -25.29 7.25
N TYR A 260 5.64 -24.25 6.42
CA TYR A 260 4.49 -23.93 5.56
C TYR A 260 4.72 -24.19 4.07
N ARG A 261 5.72 -25.01 3.72
CA ARG A 261 6.10 -25.23 2.31
C ARG A 261 4.99 -25.93 1.52
N ARG A 262 4.19 -26.78 2.16
CA ARG A 262 3.07 -27.46 1.50
C ARG A 262 2.04 -26.44 1.04
N GLU A 263 1.62 -25.55 1.92
CA GLU A 263 0.63 -24.51 1.68
C GLU A 263 1.12 -23.51 0.63
N GLN A 264 2.37 -23.08 0.74
CA GLN A 264 3.00 -22.23 -0.28
C GLN A 264 2.98 -22.87 -1.67
N ASN A 265 3.26 -24.18 -1.74
CA ASN A 265 3.22 -24.92 -3.00
C ASN A 265 1.79 -25.06 -3.55
N LEU A 266 0.79 -25.31 -2.70
CA LEU A 266 -0.62 -25.38 -3.13
C LEU A 266 -1.05 -24.05 -3.74
N VAL A 267 -0.83 -22.95 -3.02
CA VAL A 267 -1.15 -21.59 -3.49
C VAL A 267 -0.40 -21.26 -4.79
N SER A 268 0.90 -21.57 -4.86
CA SER A 268 1.70 -21.30 -6.06
C SER A 268 1.26 -22.13 -7.27
N ARG A 269 0.77 -23.35 -7.07
CA ARG A 269 0.23 -24.19 -8.15
C ARG A 269 -1.10 -23.65 -8.65
N ALA A 270 -2.02 -23.30 -7.76
CA ALA A 270 -3.32 -22.75 -8.15
C ALA A 270 -3.17 -21.46 -8.97
N LEU A 271 -2.23 -20.59 -8.60
CA LEU A 271 -2.01 -19.34 -9.33
C LEU A 271 -1.16 -19.49 -10.60
N ARG A 272 -0.56 -20.66 -10.86
CA ARG A 272 0.39 -20.84 -11.96
C ARG A 272 -0.25 -20.53 -13.31
N ASN A 273 -1.48 -21.01 -13.53
CA ASN A 273 -2.17 -20.83 -14.80
C ASN A 273 -2.46 -19.35 -15.07
N ALA A 274 -3.11 -18.67 -14.13
CA ALA A 274 -3.43 -17.24 -14.27
C ALA A 274 -2.19 -16.38 -14.51
N TYR A 275 -1.11 -16.63 -13.77
CA TYR A 275 0.15 -15.92 -14.00
C TYR A 275 0.80 -16.24 -15.35
N GLY A 276 0.67 -17.48 -15.84
CA GLY A 276 1.20 -17.89 -17.13
C GLY A 276 0.42 -17.25 -18.28
N GLN A 277 -0.91 -17.23 -18.18
CA GLN A 277 -1.77 -16.64 -19.20
C GLN A 277 -1.66 -15.13 -19.25
N GLU A 278 -1.61 -14.43 -18.12
CA GLU A 278 -1.40 -12.97 -18.14
C GLU A 278 -0.09 -12.60 -18.85
N ALA A 279 0.98 -13.35 -18.59
CA ALA A 279 2.26 -13.16 -19.27
C ALA A 279 2.17 -13.46 -20.77
N HIS A 280 1.38 -14.46 -21.18
CA HIS A 280 1.10 -14.75 -22.59
C HIS A 280 0.45 -13.55 -23.31
N PHE A 281 -0.50 -12.88 -22.66
CA PHE A 281 -1.16 -11.69 -23.20
C PHE A 281 -0.33 -10.39 -23.07
N SER A 282 0.89 -10.45 -22.52
CA SER A 282 1.80 -9.30 -22.39
C SER A 282 1.18 -8.09 -21.67
N ILE A 283 0.36 -8.35 -20.64
CA ILE A 283 -0.31 -7.30 -19.86
C ILE A 283 0.68 -6.72 -18.83
N GLU A 284 0.84 -5.40 -18.84
CA GLU A 284 1.71 -4.67 -17.91
C GLU A 284 0.96 -3.55 -17.17
N PRO A 285 1.21 -3.35 -15.86
CA PRO A 285 2.13 -4.10 -15.02
C PRO A 285 1.62 -5.52 -14.70
N ALA A 286 2.50 -6.51 -14.74
CA ALA A 286 2.15 -7.89 -14.39
C ALA A 286 1.62 -8.02 -12.94
N MET A 287 0.77 -9.01 -12.71
CA MET A 287 0.30 -9.34 -11.37
C MET A 287 1.46 -9.59 -10.41
N LYS A 288 1.37 -8.96 -9.24
CA LYS A 288 2.32 -9.16 -8.15
C LYS A 288 2.34 -10.63 -7.72
N ARG A 289 3.55 -11.19 -7.58
CA ARG A 289 3.78 -12.50 -6.97
C ARG A 289 3.66 -12.40 -5.44
N LEU A 290 3.22 -13.49 -4.81
CA LEU A 290 3.12 -13.56 -3.36
C LEU A 290 4.52 -13.59 -2.73
N ASP A 291 4.70 -12.77 -1.70
CA ASP A 291 5.94 -12.65 -0.95
C ASP A 291 5.73 -13.18 0.47
N TRP A 292 6.23 -14.38 0.75
CA TRP A 292 6.10 -15.04 2.04
C TRP A 292 7.10 -14.57 3.10
N GLY A 293 7.84 -13.48 2.88
CA GLY A 293 8.89 -13.01 3.79
C GLY A 293 8.42 -12.65 5.21
N LEU A 294 7.12 -12.36 5.40
CA LEU A 294 6.51 -12.13 6.71
C LEU A 294 5.85 -13.37 7.34
N THR A 295 5.95 -14.55 6.73
CA THR A 295 5.37 -15.79 7.31
C THR A 295 5.82 -16.05 8.77
N PRO A 296 7.10 -15.88 9.16
CA PRO A 296 7.50 -16.07 10.56
C PRO A 296 6.78 -15.11 11.53
N ALA A 297 6.67 -13.83 11.16
CA ALA A 297 5.96 -12.83 11.95
C ALA A 297 4.47 -13.18 12.11
N VAL A 298 3.83 -13.68 11.04
CA VAL A 298 2.43 -14.14 11.11
C VAL A 298 2.30 -15.37 12.00
N ASP A 299 3.23 -16.34 11.94
CA ASP A 299 3.15 -17.54 12.79
C ASP A 299 3.23 -17.20 14.28
N VAL A 300 4.18 -16.31 14.66
CA VAL A 300 4.32 -15.83 16.04
C VAL A 300 3.05 -15.11 16.48
N TRP A 301 2.60 -14.11 15.71
CA TRP A 301 1.45 -13.31 16.06
C TRP A 301 0.16 -14.13 16.13
N TYR A 302 -0.11 -14.97 15.13
CA TYR A 302 -1.32 -15.80 15.11
C TYR A 302 -1.34 -16.79 16.28
N SER A 303 -0.17 -17.25 16.75
CA SER A 303 -0.06 -18.17 17.89
C SER A 303 -0.19 -17.49 19.26
N GLY A 304 -0.47 -16.19 19.30
CA GLY A 304 -0.64 -15.43 20.54
C GLY A 304 0.63 -14.73 21.05
N GLY A 305 1.73 -14.74 20.30
CA GLY A 305 2.97 -14.06 20.70
C GLY A 305 2.87 -12.54 20.66
N ASP A 306 3.69 -11.84 21.42
CA ASP A 306 3.63 -10.37 21.51
C ASP A 306 4.40 -9.67 20.36
N LEU A 307 4.33 -8.33 20.32
CA LEU A 307 5.05 -7.55 19.30
C LEU A 307 6.57 -7.66 19.40
N GLY A 308 7.13 -7.91 20.59
CA GLY A 308 8.56 -8.11 20.76
C GLY A 308 9.01 -9.41 20.11
N GLU A 309 8.24 -10.49 20.29
CA GLU A 309 8.50 -11.75 19.60
C GLU A 309 8.32 -11.62 18.07
N VAL A 310 7.35 -10.83 17.61
CA VAL A 310 7.19 -10.50 16.19
C VAL A 310 8.40 -9.72 15.67
N GLU A 311 8.92 -8.76 16.44
CA GLU A 311 10.11 -7.99 16.10
C GLU A 311 11.34 -8.88 15.89
N ASP A 312 11.45 -9.95 16.68
CA ASP A 312 12.54 -10.92 16.55
C ASP A 312 12.37 -11.88 15.38
N ALA A 313 11.14 -12.04 14.87
CA ALA A 313 10.83 -12.89 13.72
C ALA A 313 10.98 -12.19 12.36
N THR A 314 11.26 -10.88 12.30
CA THR A 314 11.37 -10.14 11.04
C THR A 314 12.35 -8.97 11.06
N GLU A 315 12.89 -8.64 9.88
CA GLU A 315 13.67 -7.42 9.64
C GLU A 315 12.79 -6.22 9.25
N THR A 316 11.47 -6.43 9.11
CA THR A 316 10.51 -5.39 8.74
C THR A 316 10.18 -4.51 9.95
N PRO A 317 10.24 -3.18 9.82
CA PRO A 317 9.85 -2.29 10.92
C PRO A 317 8.44 -2.61 11.43
N LEU A 318 8.25 -2.62 12.75
CA LEU A 318 6.97 -3.03 13.36
C LEU A 318 5.78 -2.20 12.87
N GLY A 319 5.93 -0.90 12.64
CA GLY A 319 4.86 -0.07 12.08
C GLY A 319 4.41 -0.52 10.70
N ASP A 320 5.33 -1.01 9.86
CA ASP A 320 5.00 -1.61 8.56
C ASP A 320 4.33 -2.98 8.73
N VAL A 321 4.81 -3.80 9.66
CA VAL A 321 4.17 -5.10 9.99
C VAL A 321 2.72 -4.89 10.41
N CYS A 322 2.46 -3.98 11.37
CA CYS A 322 1.10 -3.63 11.80
C CYS A 322 0.23 -3.15 10.64
N ARG A 323 0.77 -2.28 9.77
CA ARG A 323 0.05 -1.79 8.58
C ARG A 323 -0.31 -2.94 7.64
N ILE A 324 0.64 -3.82 7.34
CA ILE A 324 0.43 -4.97 6.44
C ILE A 324 -0.60 -5.94 7.04
N PHE A 325 -0.53 -6.22 8.34
CA PHE A 325 -1.48 -7.12 9.00
C PHE A 325 -2.90 -6.53 8.99
N ARG A 326 -3.06 -5.22 9.23
CA ARG A 326 -4.35 -4.52 9.09
C ARG A 326 -4.89 -4.57 7.66
N MET A 327 -4.03 -4.38 6.66
CA MET A 327 -4.42 -4.53 5.26
C MET A 327 -4.82 -5.97 4.93
N ALA A 328 -4.14 -6.97 5.51
CA ALA A 328 -4.47 -8.39 5.33
C ALA A 328 -5.82 -8.73 5.98
N ILE A 329 -6.11 -8.23 7.18
CA ILE A 329 -7.43 -8.36 7.81
C ILE A 329 -8.51 -7.74 6.92
N GLN A 330 -8.27 -6.55 6.35
CA GLN A 330 -9.21 -5.92 5.43
C GLN A 330 -9.40 -6.73 4.14
N LEU A 331 -8.33 -7.38 3.65
CA LEU A 331 -8.41 -8.26 2.50
C LEU A 331 -9.26 -9.50 2.82
N LEU A 332 -9.00 -10.20 3.93
CA LEU A 332 -9.81 -11.33 4.40
C LEU A 332 -11.29 -10.94 4.56
N ARG A 333 -11.57 -9.76 5.12
CA ARG A 333 -12.93 -9.21 5.23
C ARG A 333 -13.59 -9.00 3.88
N THR A 334 -12.81 -8.54 2.89
CA THR A 334 -13.29 -8.36 1.52
C THR A 334 -13.60 -9.72 0.87
N MET A 335 -12.75 -10.73 1.06
CA MET A 335 -13.01 -12.10 0.61
C MET A 335 -14.31 -12.64 1.21
N ARG A 336 -14.48 -12.52 2.55
CA ARG A 336 -15.67 -12.99 3.26
C ARG A 336 -16.97 -12.36 2.76
N ARG A 337 -16.93 -11.06 2.42
CA ARG A 337 -18.07 -10.31 1.87
C ARG A 337 -18.38 -10.65 0.42
N ALA A 338 -17.41 -11.13 -0.33
CA ALA A 338 -17.58 -11.50 -1.73
C ALA A 338 -18.16 -12.92 -1.89
N ILE A 339 -18.14 -13.74 -0.82
CA ILE A 339 -18.77 -15.06 -0.79
C ILE A 339 -20.28 -14.92 -0.53
N ASP A 340 -21.09 -15.36 -1.50
CA ASP A 340 -22.56 -15.28 -1.45
C ASP A 340 -23.18 -16.29 -0.47
N ASP A 341 -22.61 -17.49 -0.33
CA ASP A 341 -23.11 -18.53 0.56
C ASP A 341 -22.47 -18.41 1.96
N PRO A 342 -23.19 -17.92 2.97
CA PRO A 342 -22.64 -17.76 4.31
C PRO A 342 -22.42 -19.10 5.03
N SER A 343 -22.99 -20.21 4.54
CA SER A 343 -22.84 -21.54 5.15
C SER A 343 -21.57 -22.28 4.71
N TRP A 344 -20.85 -21.75 3.71
CA TRP A 344 -19.59 -22.30 3.27
C TRP A 344 -18.54 -22.19 4.39
N ASP A 345 -17.99 -23.32 4.85
CA ASP A 345 -16.94 -23.43 5.90
C ASP A 345 -15.77 -22.45 5.74
N LEU A 346 -15.41 -22.07 4.50
CA LEU A 346 -14.41 -21.03 4.26
C LEU A 346 -14.74 -19.70 4.95
N CYS A 347 -16.02 -19.36 5.07
CA CYS A 347 -16.51 -18.19 5.77
C CYS A 347 -16.05 -18.16 7.23
N ASP A 348 -16.19 -19.28 7.94
CA ASP A 348 -15.81 -19.42 9.34
C ASP A 348 -14.29 -19.41 9.50
N LYS A 349 -13.57 -20.06 8.57
CA LYS A 349 -12.10 -20.02 8.53
C LYS A 349 -11.56 -18.60 8.33
N LEU A 350 -12.20 -17.81 7.45
CA LEU A 350 -11.85 -16.40 7.24
C LEU A 350 -12.15 -15.56 8.49
N GLU A 351 -13.28 -15.79 9.16
CA GLU A 351 -13.65 -15.13 10.41
C GLU A 351 -12.64 -15.42 11.52
N GLU A 352 -12.28 -16.68 11.74
CA GLU A 352 -11.28 -17.10 12.72
C GLU A 352 -9.92 -16.44 12.43
N ALA A 353 -9.50 -16.44 11.16
CA ALA A 353 -8.25 -15.82 10.75
C ALA A 353 -8.24 -14.31 11.03
N MET A 354 -9.35 -13.62 10.79
CA MET A 354 -9.49 -12.20 11.11
C MET A 354 -9.43 -11.95 12.62
N ILE A 355 -10.16 -12.74 13.42
CA ILE A 355 -10.20 -12.60 14.89
C ILE A 355 -8.82 -12.83 15.50
N ALA A 356 -8.12 -13.91 15.10
CA ALA A 356 -6.79 -14.23 15.62
C ALA A 356 -5.75 -13.15 15.28
N MET A 357 -5.86 -12.53 14.10
CA MET A 357 -4.96 -11.47 13.68
C MET A 357 -5.31 -10.10 14.29
N ASN A 358 -6.60 -9.83 14.55
CA ASN A 358 -7.09 -8.52 15.00
C ASN A 358 -7.12 -8.43 16.54
N ARG A 359 -5.94 -8.31 17.15
CA ARG A 359 -5.78 -8.09 18.60
C ARG A 359 -4.74 -7.02 18.90
N ASP A 360 -4.70 -6.59 20.16
CA ASP A 360 -3.68 -5.70 20.73
C ASP A 360 -3.29 -4.53 19.82
N GLU A 361 -2.03 -4.40 19.42
CA GLU A 361 -1.54 -3.26 18.61
C GLU A 361 -2.02 -3.28 17.15
N ILE A 362 -2.65 -4.36 16.71
CA ILE A 362 -3.19 -4.48 15.35
C ILE A 362 -4.64 -4.03 15.32
N ASP A 363 -5.38 -4.21 16.42
CA ASP A 363 -6.74 -3.74 16.57
C ASP A 363 -6.79 -2.21 16.72
N ALA A 364 -7.17 -1.53 15.64
CA ALA A 364 -7.28 -0.09 15.60
C ALA A 364 -8.39 0.48 16.51
N ARG A 365 -9.46 -0.29 16.82
CA ARG A 365 -10.55 0.20 17.68
C ARG A 365 -10.11 0.26 19.13
N ARG A 366 -9.47 -0.81 19.60
CA ARG A 366 -8.89 -0.87 20.95
C ARG A 366 -7.84 0.22 21.17
N GLN A 367 -7.11 0.62 20.13
CA GLN A 367 -6.18 1.75 20.21
C GLN A 367 -6.86 3.11 20.41
N LEU A 368 -8.00 3.35 19.74
CA LEU A 368 -8.79 4.58 19.92
C LEU A 368 -9.47 4.65 21.30
N GLU A 369 -9.78 3.51 21.91
CA GLU A 369 -10.37 3.44 23.26
C GLU A 369 -9.32 3.59 24.38
N LEU A 370 -8.05 3.31 24.09
CA LEU A 370 -6.94 3.40 25.05
C LEU A 370 -6.19 4.74 25.01
N GLY A 371 -6.40 5.56 23.98
CA GLY A 371 -5.75 6.86 23.80
C GLY A 371 -6.70 8.01 24.04
#